data_AF-A0A803PTC6-F1
#
_entry.id   AF-A0A803PTC6-F1
#
_cell.length_a   1.000
_cell.length_b   1.000
_cell.length_c   1.000
_cell.angle_alpha   90.00
_cell.angle_beta   90.00
_cell.angle_gamma   90.00
#
_symmetry.space_group_name_H-M   'P 1'
#
loop_
_entity.id
_entity.type
_entity.pdbx_description
1 polymer ?
#
loop_
_entity_poly.entity_id
_entity_poly.type
_entity_poly.pdbx_seq_one_letter_code
_entity_poly.pdbx_strand_id
1 'polypeptide(L)'
;MIHNAIADKLDISKLFTNLVGSSSNIFRIADFGCSVGPNTFTAVENIQEAIQQKYLLQSHELHNSSSSLVMPEFQVFFNDHVTNDFNTLFSSLAVGKRCYFTASVPGSFHGRLFPNSSLHFVHSSLALHWLSTMPKELVDENCIAWNQSRVHYTNARIEVYKAYEAQFCRDMTQFLEARAIELVVDGLMVLIMPAVPDNVPLSQMHLGVIYDILGCVLVDLSKEQELEPV
;
A
#
# COMPACT_ATOMS: atom_id res chain seq x y z
N MET A 1 -11.98 -11.18 -0.45
CA MET A 1 -10.71 -11.21 0.30
C MET A 1 -10.72 -10.16 1.42
N ILE A 2 -10.91 -8.86 1.12
CA ILE A 2 -10.91 -7.80 2.15
C ILE A 2 -12.11 -7.85 3.11
N HIS A 3 -13.33 -8.11 2.61
CA HIS A 3 -14.53 -8.28 3.46
C HIS A 3 -14.34 -9.40 4.49
N ASN A 4 -13.83 -10.56 4.08
CA ASN A 4 -13.57 -11.68 4.98
C ASN A 4 -12.49 -11.32 6.02
N ALA A 5 -11.40 -10.67 5.59
CA ALA A 5 -10.35 -10.25 6.51
C ALA A 5 -10.89 -9.28 7.60
N ILE A 6 -11.73 -8.32 7.20
CA ILE A 6 -12.39 -7.39 8.14
C ILE A 6 -13.35 -8.15 9.06
N ALA A 7 -14.17 -9.05 8.51
CA ALA A 7 -15.12 -9.86 9.26
C ALA A 7 -14.43 -10.77 10.30
N ASP A 8 -13.27 -11.32 9.97
CA ASP A 8 -12.58 -12.29 10.84
C ASP A 8 -11.59 -11.66 11.81
N LYS A 9 -10.94 -10.54 11.43
CA LYS A 9 -9.76 -10.02 12.16
C LYS A 9 -9.97 -8.70 12.87
N LEU A 10 -10.89 -7.85 12.39
CA LEU A 10 -11.16 -6.56 13.04
C LEU A 10 -12.04 -6.80 14.28
N ASP A 11 -11.84 -6.10 15.38
CA ASP A 11 -12.77 -6.14 16.53
C ASP A 11 -13.14 -4.71 16.89
N ILE A 12 -14.32 -4.27 16.43
CA ILE A 12 -14.77 -2.90 16.60
C ILE A 12 -14.99 -2.56 18.07
N SER A 13 -15.46 -3.52 18.87
CA SER A 13 -15.68 -3.29 20.30
C SER A 13 -14.38 -2.89 21.02
N LYS A 14 -13.25 -3.50 20.65
CA LYS A 14 -11.91 -3.19 21.22
C LYS A 14 -11.35 -1.86 20.75
N LEU A 15 -11.60 -1.50 19.50
CA LEU A 15 -11.14 -0.24 18.91
C LEU A 15 -11.70 0.99 19.64
N PHE A 16 -12.91 0.91 20.19
CA PHE A 16 -13.59 2.04 20.83
C PHE A 16 -13.67 1.94 22.36
N THR A 17 -13.50 0.75 22.95
CA THR A 17 -13.46 0.59 24.42
C THR A 17 -12.19 1.16 25.05
N ASN A 18 -11.07 1.20 24.30
CA ASN A 18 -9.82 1.80 24.77
C ASN A 18 -9.77 3.33 24.59
N LEU A 19 -10.80 3.96 24.00
CA LEU A 19 -10.88 5.41 23.79
C LEU A 19 -11.56 6.14 24.96
N VAL A 20 -11.24 5.76 26.20
CA VAL A 20 -11.64 6.49 27.41
C VAL A 20 -10.97 7.87 27.39
N GLY A 21 -11.62 8.86 26.75
CA GLY A 21 -11.18 10.25 26.70
C GLY A 21 -11.21 10.95 25.33
N SER A 22 -11.52 10.27 24.23
CA SER A 22 -11.60 10.88 22.89
C SER A 22 -13.05 11.07 22.45
N SER A 23 -13.49 12.32 22.34
CA SER A 23 -14.86 12.72 22.00
C SER A 23 -15.22 12.66 20.51
N SER A 24 -14.48 11.91 19.68
CA SER A 24 -14.79 11.80 18.23
C SER A 24 -15.00 10.35 17.80
N ASN A 25 -16.21 10.00 17.37
CA ASN A 25 -16.57 8.73 16.77
C ASN A 25 -16.12 8.67 15.29
N ILE A 26 -14.81 8.79 15.04
CA ILE A 26 -14.25 8.85 13.68
C ILE A 26 -13.39 7.61 13.42
N PHE A 27 -13.75 6.86 12.38
CA PHE A 27 -12.96 5.73 11.88
C PHE A 27 -12.05 6.21 10.74
N ARG A 28 -10.74 6.13 10.96
CA ARG A 28 -9.71 6.64 10.03
C ARG A 28 -9.11 5.52 9.19
N ILE A 29 -9.22 5.64 7.88
CA ILE A 29 -8.66 4.74 6.88
C ILE A 29 -7.57 5.48 6.10
N ALA A 30 -6.44 4.83 5.86
CA ALA A 30 -5.41 5.34 4.94
C ALA A 30 -5.15 4.35 3.81
N ASP A 31 -5.16 4.85 2.57
CA ASP A 31 -4.72 4.10 1.38
C ASP A 31 -3.34 4.62 0.93
N PHE A 32 -2.31 3.78 1.05
CA PHE A 32 -0.92 4.11 0.71
C PHE A 32 -0.59 3.62 -0.70
N GLY A 33 -0.18 4.55 -1.56
CA GLY A 33 0.00 4.33 -2.99
C GLY A 33 -1.32 4.41 -3.76
N CYS A 34 -2.12 5.44 -3.48
CA CYS A 34 -3.49 5.58 -4.02
C CYS A 34 -3.54 5.91 -5.52
N SER A 35 -2.44 6.41 -6.09
CA SER A 35 -2.39 6.98 -7.44
C SER A 35 -3.50 8.03 -7.63
N VAL A 36 -4.21 7.99 -8.76
CA VAL A 36 -5.24 8.98 -9.15
C VAL A 36 -6.65 8.42 -9.27
N GLY A 37 -6.85 7.13 -8.95
CA GLY A 37 -8.11 6.40 -9.13
C GLY A 37 -8.27 5.75 -10.52
N PRO A 38 -9.37 4.98 -10.74
CA PRO A 38 -10.52 4.78 -9.84
C PRO A 38 -10.30 3.69 -8.77
N ASN A 39 -9.24 2.89 -8.88
CA ASN A 39 -9.04 1.70 -8.03
C ASN A 39 -9.05 2.01 -6.52
N THR A 40 -8.42 3.11 -6.12
CA THR A 40 -8.40 3.57 -4.71
C THR A 40 -9.81 3.84 -4.17
N PHE A 41 -10.72 4.38 -4.99
CA PHE A 41 -12.10 4.66 -4.58
C PHE A 41 -12.86 3.37 -4.34
N THR A 42 -12.77 2.42 -5.27
CA THR A 42 -13.40 1.10 -5.11
C THR A 42 -12.83 0.35 -3.91
N ALA A 43 -11.51 0.43 -3.67
CA ALA A 43 -10.90 -0.19 -2.50
C ALA A 43 -11.44 0.40 -1.19
N VAL A 44 -11.49 1.73 -1.08
CA VAL A 44 -12.02 2.44 0.09
C VAL A 44 -13.50 2.16 0.30
N GLU A 45 -14.31 2.17 -0.76
CA GLU A 45 -15.74 1.84 -0.70
C GLU A 45 -15.97 0.43 -0.15
N ASN A 46 -15.25 -0.57 -0.67
CA ASN A 46 -15.32 -1.95 -0.18
C ASN A 46 -14.91 -2.07 1.30
N ILE A 47 -13.87 -1.34 1.73
CA ILE A 47 -13.41 -1.31 3.12
C ILE A 47 -14.50 -0.71 4.01
N GLN A 48 -15.04 0.45 3.63
CA GLN A 48 -16.08 1.14 4.39
C GLN A 48 -17.32 0.25 4.51
N GLU A 49 -17.80 -0.33 3.41
CA GLU A 49 -18.95 -1.23 3.41
C GLU A 49 -18.73 -2.42 4.33
N ALA A 50 -17.56 -3.06 4.27
CA ALA A 50 -17.21 -4.17 5.14
C ALA A 50 -17.25 -3.78 6.63
N ILE A 51 -16.70 -2.60 6.97
CA ILE A 51 -16.71 -2.10 8.34
C ILE A 51 -18.14 -1.77 8.78
N GLN A 52 -18.93 -1.08 7.95
CA GLN A 52 -20.33 -0.75 8.24
C GLN A 52 -21.16 -2.01 8.51
N GLN A 53 -21.03 -3.04 7.67
CA GLN A 53 -21.72 -4.32 7.89
C GLN A 53 -21.32 -4.95 9.21
N LYS A 54 -20.03 -4.91 9.55
CA LYS A 54 -19.54 -5.45 10.83
C LYS A 54 -20.08 -4.67 12.03
N TYR A 55 -20.17 -3.34 11.94
CA TYR A 55 -20.81 -2.49 12.94
C TYR A 55 -22.28 -2.86 13.15
N LEU A 56 -23.04 -3.03 12.08
CA LEU A 56 -24.44 -3.42 12.14
C LEU A 56 -24.60 -4.78 12.83
N LEU A 57 -23.83 -5.78 12.43
CA LEU A 57 -23.86 -7.12 13.02
C LEU A 57 -23.56 -7.10 14.52
N GLN A 58 -22.48 -6.43 14.94
CA GLN A 58 -22.11 -6.36 16.35
C GLN A 58 -23.08 -5.50 17.17
N SER A 59 -23.68 -4.46 16.59
CA SER A 59 -24.69 -3.65 17.28
C SER A 59 -25.94 -4.47 17.61
N HIS A 60 -26.35 -5.41 16.73
CA HIS A 60 -27.46 -6.32 16.98
C HIS A 60 -27.16 -7.32 18.10
N GLU A 61 -25.94 -7.82 18.21
CA GLU A 61 -25.50 -8.69 19.31
C GLU A 61 -25.47 -7.94 20.67
N LEU A 62 -25.02 -6.68 20.63
CA LEU A 62 -24.91 -5.80 21.80
C LEU A 62 -26.23 -5.21 22.26
N HIS A 63 -27.30 -5.26 21.46
CA HIS A 63 -28.63 -4.75 21.84
C HIS A 63 -29.25 -5.44 23.07
N ASN A 64 -28.72 -6.59 23.49
CA ASN A 64 -29.03 -7.27 24.75
C ASN A 64 -28.25 -6.70 25.96
N SER A 65 -27.39 -5.71 25.74
CA SER A 65 -26.53 -5.04 26.71
C SER A 65 -26.78 -3.52 26.67
N SER A 66 -26.56 -2.80 27.77
CA SER A 66 -26.95 -1.39 27.92
C SER A 66 -26.13 -0.36 27.11
N SER A 67 -25.28 -0.77 26.16
CA SER A 67 -24.50 0.13 25.31
C SER A 67 -24.89 0.00 23.83
N SER A 68 -25.47 1.04 23.25
CA SER A 68 -25.70 1.11 21.79
C SER A 68 -24.42 1.56 21.09
N LEU A 69 -23.91 0.75 20.16
CA LEU A 69 -22.81 1.12 19.27
C LEU A 69 -23.34 2.11 18.22
N VAL A 70 -22.78 3.32 18.16
CA VAL A 70 -23.16 4.33 17.15
C VAL A 70 -22.20 4.23 15.96
N MET A 71 -22.73 4.21 14.73
CA MET A 71 -21.91 4.17 13.51
C MET A 71 -20.94 5.37 13.46
N PRO A 72 -19.63 5.16 13.23
CA PRO A 72 -18.66 6.23 13.15
C PRO A 72 -18.80 7.02 11.85
N GLU A 73 -18.33 8.25 11.89
CA GLU A 73 -17.97 8.99 10.68
C GLU A 73 -16.67 8.41 10.10
N PHE A 74 -16.60 8.27 8.79
CA PHE A 74 -15.41 7.76 8.12
C PHE A 74 -14.55 8.91 7.62
N GLN A 75 -13.25 8.86 7.92
CA GLN A 75 -12.25 9.78 7.37
C GLN A 75 -11.21 8.97 6.61
N VAL A 76 -11.04 9.28 5.33
CA VAL A 76 -10.15 8.57 4.41
C VAL A 76 -9.00 9.48 4.03
N PHE A 77 -7.79 8.95 4.16
CA PHE A 77 -6.55 9.59 3.72
C PHE A 77 -6.01 8.89 2.49
N PHE A 78 -5.85 9.64 1.41
CA PHE A 78 -5.22 9.16 0.19
C PHE A 78 -3.75 9.58 0.20
N ASN A 79 -2.85 8.62 0.36
CA ASN A 79 -1.41 8.86 0.33
C ASN A 79 -0.80 8.40 -1.00
N ASP A 80 0.05 9.25 -1.55
CA ASP A 80 0.98 8.91 -2.61
C ASP A 80 2.18 9.87 -2.56
N HIS A 81 3.14 9.71 -3.48
CA HIS A 81 4.26 10.62 -3.64
C HIS A 81 3.80 12.09 -3.77
N VAL A 82 4.67 13.01 -3.36
CA VAL A 82 4.43 14.47 -3.49
C VAL A 82 4.19 14.89 -4.95
N THR A 83 4.68 14.11 -5.90
CA THR A 83 4.53 14.32 -7.35
C THR A 83 3.28 13.69 -7.95
N ASN A 84 2.48 12.96 -7.16
CA ASN A 84 1.23 12.38 -7.63
C ASN A 84 0.23 13.48 -8.00
N ASP A 85 -0.61 13.22 -9.00
CA ASP A 85 -1.62 14.18 -9.45
C ASP A 85 -2.89 14.09 -8.59
N PHE A 86 -2.80 14.67 -7.40
CA PHE A 86 -3.94 14.79 -6.49
C PHE A 86 -5.09 15.62 -7.07
N ASN A 87 -4.84 16.51 -8.05
CA ASN A 87 -5.92 17.26 -8.70
C ASN A 87 -6.81 16.33 -9.53
N THR A 88 -6.20 15.41 -10.28
CA THR A 88 -6.94 14.37 -11.01
C THR A 88 -7.66 13.42 -10.05
N LEU A 89 -7.02 13.03 -8.94
CA LEU A 89 -7.66 12.24 -7.88
C LEU A 89 -8.93 12.92 -7.36
N PHE A 90 -8.83 14.20 -6.96
CA PHE A 90 -9.97 14.96 -6.41
C PHE A 90 -11.04 15.27 -7.44
N SER A 91 -10.68 15.46 -8.70
CA SER A 91 -11.63 15.67 -9.81
C SER A 91 -12.41 14.40 -10.15
N SER A 92 -11.78 13.24 -10.01
CA SER A 92 -12.38 11.92 -10.31
C SER A 92 -13.23 11.36 -9.16
N LEU A 93 -13.06 11.92 -7.97
CA LEU A 93 -13.80 11.57 -6.77
C LEU A 93 -15.29 11.95 -6.97
N ALA A 94 -16.19 10.97 -7.07
CA ALA A 94 -17.62 11.21 -7.35
C ALA A 94 -18.32 11.98 -6.20
N VAL A 95 -18.54 13.28 -6.37
CA VAL A 95 -19.19 14.13 -5.36
C VAL A 95 -20.66 13.72 -5.21
N GLY A 96 -21.11 13.44 -3.98
CA GLY A 96 -22.52 13.17 -3.64
C GLY A 96 -22.92 11.69 -3.51
N LYS A 97 -22.04 10.73 -3.79
CA LYS A 97 -22.28 9.29 -3.54
C LYS A 97 -21.49 8.71 -2.36
N ARG A 98 -20.53 9.49 -1.82
CA ARG A 98 -19.59 9.05 -0.80
C ARG A 98 -20.14 9.28 0.60
N CYS A 99 -19.92 8.32 1.50
CA CYS A 99 -20.28 8.41 2.93
C CYS A 99 -19.05 8.58 3.83
N TYR A 100 -18.01 9.28 3.33
CA TYR A 100 -16.75 9.50 4.03
C TYR A 100 -16.14 10.87 3.68
N PHE A 101 -15.44 11.45 4.64
CA PHE A 101 -14.61 12.64 4.46
C PHE A 101 -13.23 12.25 3.90
N THR A 102 -12.61 13.12 3.11
CA THR A 102 -11.36 12.80 2.42
C THR A 102 -10.29 13.85 2.66
N ALA A 103 -9.03 13.42 2.76
CA ALA A 103 -7.86 14.27 2.70
C ALA A 103 -6.73 13.59 1.89
N SER A 104 -5.86 14.36 1.26
CA SER A 104 -4.61 13.84 0.69
C SER A 104 -3.48 13.96 1.69
N VAL A 105 -2.53 13.02 1.62
CA VAL A 105 -1.31 13.01 2.41
C VAL A 105 -0.12 12.80 1.48
N PRO A 106 0.48 13.87 0.96
CA PRO A 106 1.61 13.75 0.03
C PRO A 106 2.89 13.35 0.77
N GLY A 107 3.58 12.31 0.31
CA GLY A 107 4.83 11.84 0.90
C GLY A 107 5.12 10.36 0.65
N SER A 108 6.37 9.94 0.82
CA SER A 108 6.73 8.52 0.68
C SER A 108 6.14 7.69 1.82
N PHE A 109 5.44 6.61 1.47
CA PHE A 109 4.89 5.68 2.46
C PHE A 109 5.95 4.89 3.24
N HIS A 110 7.20 4.82 2.77
CA HIS A 110 8.26 4.14 3.50
C HIS A 110 8.55 4.80 4.86
N GLY A 111 8.27 6.09 5.00
CA GLY A 111 8.46 6.84 6.25
C GLY A 111 7.16 7.09 7.02
N ARG A 112 7.29 7.87 8.10
CA ARG A 112 6.16 8.38 8.91
C ARG A 112 5.39 9.47 8.16
N LEU A 113 4.07 9.40 8.19
CA LEU A 113 3.13 10.32 7.55
C LEU A 113 2.00 10.77 8.48
N PHE A 114 1.75 10.04 9.57
CA PHE A 114 0.64 10.30 10.48
C PHE A 114 1.11 10.44 11.95
N PRO A 115 0.32 11.15 12.78
CA PRO A 115 0.51 11.13 14.23
C PRO A 115 0.37 9.72 14.82
N ASN A 116 0.92 9.53 16.01
CA ASN A 116 0.86 8.24 16.71
C ASN A 116 -0.59 7.81 16.93
N SER A 117 -0.87 6.52 16.72
CA SER A 117 -2.16 5.88 16.99
C SER A 117 -3.35 6.68 16.44
N SER A 118 -3.25 7.12 15.18
CA SER A 118 -4.28 7.92 14.51
C SER A 118 -5.06 7.12 13.46
N LEU A 119 -4.48 6.05 12.91
CA LEU A 119 -5.10 5.22 11.88
C LEU A 119 -5.76 3.98 12.47
N HIS A 120 -6.98 3.67 12.03
CA HIS A 120 -7.70 2.46 12.44
C HIS A 120 -7.55 1.34 11.40
N PHE A 121 -7.43 1.72 10.14
CA PHE A 121 -7.27 0.80 9.04
C PHE A 121 -6.24 1.32 8.03
N VAL A 122 -5.31 0.45 7.65
CA VAL A 122 -4.31 0.72 6.63
C VAL A 122 -4.53 -0.21 5.44
N HIS A 123 -4.58 0.36 4.26
CA HIS A 123 -4.63 -0.35 3.00
C HIS A 123 -3.43 0.05 2.14
N SER A 124 -2.86 -0.91 1.42
CA SER A 124 -1.95 -0.62 0.32
C SER A 124 -2.09 -1.73 -0.72
N SER A 125 -2.25 -1.34 -1.99
CA SER A 125 -2.40 -2.28 -3.10
C SER A 125 -1.47 -1.92 -4.24
N LEU A 126 -0.65 -2.88 -4.67
CA LEU A 126 0.29 -2.75 -5.78
C LEU A 126 1.23 -1.52 -5.65
N ALA A 127 1.60 -1.15 -4.42
CA ALA A 127 2.50 -0.02 -4.17
C ALA A 127 3.82 -0.48 -3.53
N LEU A 128 3.76 -1.38 -2.54
CA LEU A 128 4.92 -1.79 -1.73
C LEU A 128 6.04 -2.53 -2.49
N HIS A 129 5.83 -2.91 -3.75
CA HIS A 129 6.88 -3.49 -4.59
C HIS A 129 7.81 -2.43 -5.21
N TRP A 130 7.42 -1.14 -5.16
CA TRP A 130 8.28 -0.04 -5.55
C TRP A 130 9.27 0.27 -4.45
N LEU A 131 10.56 0.09 -4.74
CA LEU A 131 11.64 0.43 -3.82
C LEU A 131 11.71 1.93 -3.57
N SER A 132 12.19 2.31 -2.38
CA SER A 132 12.41 3.73 -2.04
C SER A 132 13.50 4.37 -2.88
N THR A 133 14.47 3.56 -3.33
CA THR A 133 15.61 4.00 -4.13
C THR A 133 16.24 2.84 -4.89
N MET A 134 17.02 3.14 -5.93
CA MET A 134 17.83 2.16 -6.64
C MET A 134 19.02 1.74 -5.76
N PRO A 135 19.25 0.43 -5.50
CA PRO A 135 20.46 -0.02 -4.82
C PRO A 135 21.71 0.42 -5.58
N LYS A 136 22.67 1.06 -4.88
CA LYS A 136 23.86 1.68 -5.50
C LYS A 136 24.78 0.65 -6.14
N GLU A 137 24.78 -0.55 -5.59
CA GLU A 137 25.56 -1.69 -6.06
C GLU A 137 25.18 -2.11 -7.49
N LEU A 138 23.96 -1.78 -7.93
CA LEU A 138 23.46 -2.14 -9.27
C LEU A 138 24.02 -1.25 -10.38
N VAL A 139 24.53 -0.07 -10.04
CA VAL A 139 25.01 0.95 -10.99
C VAL A 139 26.51 1.20 -10.89
N ASP A 140 27.21 0.56 -9.95
CA ASP A 140 28.66 0.64 -9.83
C ASP A 140 29.33 -0.47 -10.66
N GLU A 141 30.00 -0.11 -11.74
CA GLU A 141 30.67 -1.04 -12.66
C GLU A 141 31.73 -1.93 -11.98
N ASN A 142 32.25 -1.49 -10.84
CA ASN A 142 33.24 -2.26 -10.06
C ASN A 142 32.58 -3.27 -9.12
N CYS A 143 31.26 -3.20 -8.94
CA CYS A 143 30.53 -4.08 -8.06
C CYS A 143 30.14 -5.39 -8.75
N ILE A 144 30.21 -6.50 -8.01
CA ILE A 144 29.75 -7.82 -8.49
C ILE A 144 28.24 -7.84 -8.80
N ALA A 145 27.48 -6.92 -8.19
CA ALA A 145 26.05 -6.76 -8.38
C ALA A 145 25.71 -5.75 -9.50
N TRP A 146 26.69 -5.24 -10.25
CA TRP A 146 26.44 -4.36 -11.38
C TRP A 146 25.50 -5.01 -12.39
N ASN A 147 24.35 -4.38 -12.67
CA ASN A 147 23.31 -4.94 -13.52
C ASN A 147 23.45 -4.48 -14.98
N GLN A 148 24.63 -4.65 -15.55
CA GLN A 148 24.96 -4.17 -16.90
C GLN A 148 23.93 -4.65 -17.95
N SER A 149 23.49 -3.70 -18.79
CA SER A 149 22.60 -3.94 -19.94
C SER A 149 21.33 -4.73 -19.61
N ARG A 150 20.82 -4.55 -18.40
CA ARG A 150 19.57 -5.15 -17.91
C ARG A 150 18.78 -4.14 -17.11
N VAL A 151 17.47 -4.20 -17.24
CA VAL A 151 16.56 -3.31 -16.50
C VAL A 151 16.15 -3.87 -15.14
N HIS A 152 16.28 -5.19 -14.93
CA HIS A 152 15.80 -5.87 -13.73
C HIS A 152 16.56 -7.18 -13.47
N TYR A 153 16.15 -7.94 -12.46
CA TYR A 153 16.91 -9.07 -11.91
C TYR A 153 16.48 -10.47 -12.40
N THR A 154 15.47 -10.60 -13.27
CA THR A 154 14.83 -11.88 -13.63
C THR A 154 15.81 -12.95 -14.12
N ASN A 155 16.74 -12.59 -15.01
CA ASN A 155 17.81 -13.45 -15.53
C ASN A 155 19.20 -12.90 -15.17
N ALA A 156 19.29 -12.17 -14.06
CA ALA A 156 20.52 -11.57 -13.60
C ALA A 156 21.33 -12.51 -12.70
N ARG A 157 22.53 -12.09 -12.33
CA ARG A 157 23.33 -12.80 -11.33
C ARG A 157 22.66 -12.73 -9.95
N ILE A 158 22.95 -13.70 -9.10
CA ILE A 158 22.34 -13.77 -7.76
C ILE A 158 22.67 -12.53 -6.91
N GLU A 159 23.81 -11.89 -7.15
CA GLU A 159 24.24 -10.65 -6.50
C GLU A 159 23.29 -9.48 -6.79
N VAL A 160 22.79 -9.38 -8.03
CA VAL A 160 21.78 -8.39 -8.42
C VAL A 160 20.50 -8.62 -7.64
N TYR A 161 20.01 -9.86 -7.61
CA TYR A 161 18.82 -10.23 -6.83
C TYR A 161 18.99 -9.88 -5.34
N LYS A 162 20.13 -10.21 -4.74
CA LYS A 162 20.41 -9.90 -3.32
C LYS A 162 20.45 -8.40 -3.05
N ALA A 163 20.91 -7.58 -3.99
CA ALA A 163 20.88 -6.12 -3.83
C ALA A 163 19.44 -5.58 -3.83
N TYR A 164 18.59 -6.07 -4.73
CA TYR A 164 17.15 -5.76 -4.73
C TYR A 164 16.46 -6.25 -3.44
N GLU A 165 16.70 -7.49 -3.04
CA GLU A 165 16.16 -8.10 -1.82
C GLU A 165 16.55 -7.28 -0.58
N ALA A 166 17.84 -6.92 -0.44
CA ALA A 166 18.31 -6.13 0.69
C ALA A 166 17.66 -4.75 0.76
N GLN A 167 17.43 -4.10 -0.38
CA GLN A 167 16.73 -2.82 -0.44
C GLN A 167 15.24 -2.98 -0.09
N PHE A 168 14.57 -3.99 -0.64
CA PHE A 168 13.18 -4.31 -0.31
C PHE A 168 13.00 -4.60 1.20
N CYS A 169 13.90 -5.38 1.80
CA CYS A 169 13.88 -5.65 3.23
C CYS A 169 14.01 -4.37 4.07
N ARG A 170 14.91 -3.44 3.69
CA ARG A 170 15.04 -2.13 4.36
C ARG A 170 13.78 -1.29 4.22
N ASP A 171 13.19 -1.28 3.03
CA ASP A 171 12.00 -0.48 2.71
C ASP A 171 10.76 -1.01 3.44
N MET A 172 10.55 -2.32 3.45
CA MET A 172 9.46 -2.96 4.18
C MET A 172 9.62 -2.82 5.69
N THR A 173 10.86 -2.90 6.21
CA THR A 173 11.11 -2.67 7.65
C THR A 173 10.71 -1.25 8.04
N GLN A 174 11.17 -0.23 7.30
CA GLN A 174 10.81 1.16 7.56
C GLN A 174 9.30 1.41 7.44
N PHE A 175 8.66 0.84 6.40
CA PHE A 175 7.21 0.93 6.23
C PHE A 175 6.49 0.35 7.46
N LEU A 176 6.82 -0.88 7.86
CA LEU A 176 6.16 -1.56 8.98
C LEU A 176 6.41 -0.85 10.32
N GLU A 177 7.62 -0.37 10.57
CA GLU A 177 7.96 0.42 11.77
C GLU A 177 7.15 1.72 11.82
N ALA A 178 7.03 2.43 10.69
CA ALA A 178 6.23 3.63 10.61
C ALA A 178 4.74 3.35 10.85
N ARG A 179 4.19 2.30 10.21
CA ARG A 179 2.79 1.90 10.40
C ARG A 179 2.50 1.41 11.82
N ALA A 180 3.43 0.72 12.47
CA ALA A 180 3.26 0.25 13.85
C ALA A 180 3.06 1.41 14.86
N ILE A 181 3.66 2.58 14.60
CA ILE A 181 3.48 3.76 15.45
C ILE A 181 2.17 4.50 15.13
N GLU A 182 1.76 4.50 13.86
CA GLU A 182 0.60 5.27 13.37
C GLU A 182 -0.72 4.55 13.58
N LEU A 183 -0.70 3.21 13.55
CA LEU A 183 -1.86 2.37 13.75
C LEU A 183 -2.26 2.36 15.23
N VAL A 184 -3.56 2.42 15.50
CA VAL A 184 -4.09 2.18 16.84
C VAL A 184 -3.87 0.73 17.25
N VAL A 185 -3.84 0.47 18.56
CA VAL A 185 -3.93 -0.90 19.09
C VAL A 185 -5.21 -1.54 18.56
N ASP A 186 -5.11 -2.81 18.12
CA ASP A 186 -6.19 -3.56 17.45
C ASP A 186 -6.63 -3.02 16.07
N GLY A 187 -5.91 -2.04 15.52
CA GLY A 187 -6.07 -1.62 14.13
C GLY A 187 -5.66 -2.71 13.14
N LEU A 188 -6.17 -2.63 11.92
CA LEU A 188 -5.93 -3.64 10.88
C LEU A 188 -5.18 -3.04 9.69
N MET A 189 -4.22 -3.80 9.16
CA MET A 189 -3.49 -3.47 7.95
C MET A 189 -3.67 -4.57 6.90
N VAL A 190 -4.06 -4.19 5.69
CA VAL A 190 -4.22 -5.08 4.55
C VAL A 190 -3.27 -4.66 3.44
N LEU A 191 -2.35 -5.54 3.08
CA LEU A 191 -1.32 -5.31 2.09
C LEU A 191 -1.51 -6.27 0.91
N ILE A 192 -1.61 -5.73 -0.30
CA ILE A 192 -1.74 -6.50 -1.53
C ILE A 192 -0.57 -6.09 -2.43
N MET A 193 0.31 -7.03 -2.77
CA MET A 193 1.46 -6.75 -3.62
C MET A 193 1.80 -7.97 -4.49
N PRO A 194 2.48 -7.77 -5.62
CA PRO A 194 3.05 -8.89 -6.37
C PRO A 194 4.02 -9.67 -5.49
N ALA A 195 3.93 -10.99 -5.55
CA ALA A 195 4.84 -11.90 -4.87
C ALA A 195 5.25 -13.01 -5.83
N VAL A 196 6.40 -13.62 -5.55
CA VAL A 196 6.88 -14.78 -6.29
C VAL A 196 6.35 -16.03 -5.57
N PRO A 197 5.53 -16.87 -6.21
CA PRO A 197 5.07 -18.11 -5.60
C PRO A 197 6.24 -19.07 -5.36
N ASP A 198 6.10 -19.91 -4.33
CA ASP A 198 7.09 -20.94 -4.03
C ASP A 198 7.34 -21.85 -5.24
N ASN A 199 8.60 -22.17 -5.48
CA ASN A 199 9.07 -23.05 -6.56
C ASN A 199 8.76 -22.58 -7.99
N VAL A 200 8.35 -21.33 -8.20
CA VAL A 200 8.19 -20.77 -9.54
C VAL A 200 9.42 -19.94 -9.91
N PRO A 201 10.11 -20.24 -11.04
CA PRO A 201 11.24 -19.43 -11.50
C PRO A 201 10.81 -17.98 -11.78
N LEU A 202 11.67 -17.02 -11.44
CA LEU A 202 11.45 -15.59 -11.72
C LEU A 202 11.17 -15.33 -13.22
N SER A 203 11.83 -16.07 -14.11
CA SER A 203 11.65 -15.99 -15.57
C SER A 203 10.26 -16.40 -16.04
N GLN A 204 9.46 -17.04 -15.20
CA GLN A 204 8.07 -17.41 -15.47
C GLN A 204 7.07 -16.44 -14.81
N MET A 205 7.55 -15.45 -14.04
CA MET A 205 6.70 -14.44 -13.45
C MET A 205 6.29 -13.41 -14.49
N HIS A 206 5.00 -13.09 -14.54
CA HIS A 206 4.45 -12.14 -15.51
C HIS A 206 5.17 -10.78 -15.49
N LEU A 207 5.44 -10.23 -14.30
CA LEU A 207 6.23 -9.01 -14.17
C LEU A 207 7.69 -9.20 -14.60
N GLY A 208 8.30 -10.35 -14.28
CA GLY A 208 9.66 -10.68 -14.69
C GLY A 208 9.81 -10.70 -16.22
N VAL A 209 8.85 -11.31 -16.91
CA VAL A 209 8.79 -11.37 -18.39
C VAL A 209 8.61 -9.98 -18.99
N ILE A 210 7.74 -9.13 -18.41
CA ILE A 210 7.57 -7.74 -18.88
C ILE A 210 8.89 -6.97 -18.80
N TYR A 211 9.60 -7.07 -17.67
CA TYR A 211 10.89 -6.39 -17.52
C TYR A 211 11.95 -6.94 -18.48
N ASP A 212 11.99 -8.26 -18.71
CA ASP A 212 12.92 -8.83 -19.70
C ASP A 212 12.65 -8.31 -21.12
N ILE A 213 11.38 -8.26 -21.54
CA ILE A 213 10.98 -7.69 -22.84
C ILE A 213 11.36 -6.22 -22.94
N LEU A 214 11.09 -5.43 -21.90
CA LEU A 214 11.47 -4.02 -21.84
C LEU A 214 12.98 -3.85 -21.99
N GLY A 215 13.77 -4.69 -21.30
CA GLY A 215 15.23 -4.69 -21.43
C GLY A 215 15.69 -4.97 -22.85
N CYS A 216 15.10 -5.97 -23.52
CA CYS A 216 15.42 -6.28 -24.92
C CYS A 216 15.11 -5.09 -25.85
N VAL A 217 13.94 -4.46 -25.71
CA VAL A 217 13.55 -3.31 -26.53
C VAL A 217 14.54 -2.15 -26.35
N LEU A 218 14.91 -1.82 -25.10
CA LEU A 218 15.87 -0.74 -24.84
C LEU A 218 17.26 -1.05 -25.41
N VAL A 219 17.70 -2.30 -25.32
CA VAL A 219 18.96 -2.75 -25.92
C VAL A 219 18.92 -2.61 -27.44
N ASP A 220 17.81 -2.98 -28.09
CA ASP A 220 17.70 -2.87 -29.55
C ASP A 220 17.66 -1.41 -30.01
N LEU A 221 16.93 -0.53 -29.32
CA LEU A 221 16.95 0.92 -29.58
C LEU A 221 18.35 1.53 -29.40
N SER A 222 19.13 1.06 -28.42
CA SER A 222 20.52 1.55 -28.23
C SER A 222 21.44 1.15 -29.38
N LYS A 223 21.23 -0.02 -30.00
CA LYS A 223 22.02 -0.47 -31.17
C LYS A 223 21.68 0.34 -32.42
N GLU A 224 20.44 0.80 -32.54
CA GLU A 224 19.97 1.65 -33.63
C GLU A 224 20.38 3.13 -33.46
N GLN A 225 21.15 3.46 -32.39
CA GLN A 225 21.58 4.82 -32.03
C GLN A 225 20.41 5.77 -31.71
N GLU A 226 19.23 5.24 -31.41
CA GLU A 226 18.07 6.03 -30.97
C GLU A 226 18.12 6.33 -29.46
N LEU A 227 19.00 5.64 -28.72
CA LEU A 227 19.30 5.85 -27.30
C LEU A 227 20.81 5.76 -27.06
N GLU A 228 21.32 6.48 -26.06
CA GLU A 228 22.68 6.24 -25.55
C GLU A 228 22.77 4.81 -24.95
N PRO A 229 23.94 4.15 -25.02
CA PRO A 229 24.11 2.79 -24.50
C PRO A 229 23.80 2.69 -23.00
N VAL A 230 23.10 1.62 -22.60
CA VAL A 230 22.73 1.30 -21.20
C VAL A 230 23.76 0.40 -20.52
#